data_AF-A0A2S7BUY3-F1
#
_entry.id   AF-A0A2S7BUY3-F1
#
_cell.length_a   1.000
_cell.length_b   1.000
_cell.length_c   1.000
_cell.angle_alpha   90.00
_cell.angle_beta   90.00
_cell.angle_gamma   90.00
#
_symmetry.space_group_name_H-M   'P 1'
#
loop_
_entity.id
_entity.type
_entity.pdbx_description
1 polymer ?
#
loop_
_entity_poly.entity_id
_entity_poly.type
_entity_poly.pdbx_seq_one_letter_code
_entity_poly.pdbx_strand_id
1 'polypeptide(L)'
;MRGLREELAAIEHERWAHWQSYMHSKCDRQDGVPGALVIPAELVGKWERQASLAFSELGEKERESDREQVDRYLPFIVKNLIA
;
A
#
# COMPACT_ATOMS: atom_id res chain seq x y z
N MET A 1 26.18 -2.33 0.04
CA MET A 1 25.07 -2.36 -0.94
C MET A 1 24.14 -3.57 -0.81
N ARG A 2 24.62 -4.82 -0.66
CA ARG A 2 23.71 -5.99 -0.51
C ARG A 2 22.82 -5.94 0.75
N GLY A 3 23.32 -5.47 1.90
CA GLY A 3 22.52 -5.35 3.13
C GLY A 3 21.38 -4.34 3.02
N LEU A 4 21.69 -3.10 2.62
CA LEU A 4 20.68 -2.05 2.46
C LEU A 4 19.55 -2.44 1.48
N ARG A 5 19.87 -3.16 0.40
CA ARG A 5 18.84 -3.64 -0.53
C ARG A 5 17.88 -4.61 0.14
N GLU A 6 18.37 -5.55 0.95
CA GLU A 6 17.51 -6.51 1.66
C GLU A 6 16.65 -5.82 2.73
N GLU A 7 17.20 -4.83 3.44
CA GLU A 7 16.43 -4.05 4.41
C GLU A 7 15.31 -3.24 3.74
N LEU A 8 15.60 -2.59 2.60
CA LEU A 8 14.59 -1.90 1.81
C LEU A 8 13.56 -2.87 1.22
N ALA A 9 13.98 -4.06 0.78
CA ALA A 9 13.07 -5.08 0.29
C ALA A 9 12.15 -5.61 1.40
N ALA A 10 12.64 -5.75 2.64
CA ALA A 10 11.84 -6.12 3.80
C ALA A 10 10.76 -5.08 4.10
N ILE A 11 11.11 -3.78 4.04
CA ILE A 11 10.16 -2.68 4.19
C ILE A 11 9.10 -2.71 3.08
N GLU A 12 9.51 -2.94 1.83
CA GLU A 12 8.57 -3.03 0.71
C GLU A 12 7.62 -4.22 0.85
N HIS A 13 8.13 -5.37 1.31
CA HIS A 13 7.30 -6.54 1.58
C HIS A 13 6.25 -6.28 2.66
N GLU A 14 6.63 -5.59 3.75
CA GLU A 14 5.68 -5.19 4.80
C GLU A 14 4.57 -4.29 4.24
N ARG A 15 4.93 -3.30 3.41
CA ARG A 15 3.96 -2.39 2.76
C ARG A 15 3.00 -3.14 1.83
N TRP A 16 3.53 -4.05 1.01
CA TRP A 16 2.72 -4.91 0.15
C TRP A 16 1.76 -5.78 0.97
N ALA A 17 2.26 -6.45 2.02
CA ALA A 17 1.45 -7.32 2.85
C ALA A 17 0.33 -6.56 3.59
N HIS A 18 0.64 -5.35 4.06
CA HIS A 18 -0.34 -4.45 4.68
C HIS A 18 -1.45 -4.06 3.70
N TRP A 19 -1.10 -3.60 2.49
CA TRP A 19 -2.08 -3.25 1.47
C TRP A 19 -2.91 -4.44 1.00
N GLN A 20 -2.28 -5.60 0.82
CA GLN A 20 -2.98 -6.83 0.43
C GLN A 20 -4.00 -7.25 1.49
N SER A 21 -3.61 -7.20 2.77
CA SER A 21 -4.49 -7.52 3.89
C SER A 21 -5.64 -6.51 4.02
N TYR A 22 -5.35 -5.21 3.84
CA TYR A 22 -6.37 -4.17 3.82
C TYR A 22 -7.38 -4.39 2.69
N MET A 23 -6.91 -4.63 1.46
CA MET A 23 -7.79 -4.90 0.32
C MET A 23 -8.67 -6.12 0.60
N HIS A 24 -8.09 -7.25 1.04
CA HIS A 24 -8.86 -8.44 1.40
C HIS A 24 -9.88 -8.19 2.52
N SER A 25 -9.55 -7.33 3.49
CA SER A 25 -10.48 -6.96 4.58
C SER A 25 -11.71 -6.17 4.09
N LYS A 26 -11.65 -5.63 2.86
CA LYS A 26 -12.75 -4.93 2.20
C LYS A 26 -13.54 -5.79 1.23
N CYS A 27 -13.11 -7.03 0.99
CA CYS A 27 -13.81 -7.95 0.10
C CYS A 27 -14.89 -8.72 0.84
N ASP A 28 -15.98 -9.00 0.15
CA ASP A 28 -16.95 -10.00 0.56
C ASP A 28 -16.46 -11.40 0.18
N ARG A 29 -16.82 -12.41 0.98
CA ARG A 29 -16.56 -13.80 0.62
C ARG A 29 -17.73 -14.33 -0.21
N GLN A 30 -17.43 -15.04 -1.29
CA GLN A 30 -18.46 -15.70 -2.09
C GLN A 30 -18.78 -17.08 -1.51
N ASP A 31 -20.04 -17.28 -1.14
CA ASP A 31 -20.51 -18.56 -0.62
C ASP A 31 -20.35 -19.68 -1.66
N GLY A 32 -19.92 -20.85 -1.19
CA GLY A 32 -19.75 -22.04 -2.03
C GLY A 32 -18.50 -22.04 -2.92
N VAL A 33 -17.69 -20.99 -2.92
CA VAL A 33 -16.43 -20.93 -3.70
C VAL A 33 -15.24 -20.66 -2.77
N PRO A 34 -14.48 -21.70 -2.38
CA PRO A 34 -13.35 -21.56 -1.47
C PRO A 34 -12.32 -20.54 -1.97
N GLY A 35 -11.99 -19.57 -1.11
CA GLY A 35 -10.99 -18.54 -1.41
C GLY A 35 -11.46 -17.40 -2.32
N ALA A 36 -12.70 -17.44 -2.83
CA ALA A 36 -13.23 -16.34 -3.63
C ALA A 36 -13.51 -15.10 -2.78
N LEU A 37 -12.94 -13.99 -3.23
CA LEU A 37 -13.14 -12.65 -2.68
C LEU A 37 -13.78 -11.79 -3.76
N VAL A 38 -14.88 -11.12 -3.40
CA VAL A 38 -15.59 -10.17 -4.26
C VAL A 38 -15.26 -8.77 -3.75
N ILE A 39 -14.62 -7.96 -4.59
CA ILE A 39 -14.34 -6.56 -4.27
C ILE A 39 -15.60 -5.75 -4.61
N PRO A 40 -16.14 -4.95 -3.68
CA PRO A 40 -17.21 -4.02 -3.97
C PRO A 40 -16.86 -3.09 -5.13
N ALA A 41 -17.79 -2.90 -6.08
CA ALA A 41 -17.53 -2.17 -7.32
C ALA A 41 -17.09 -0.71 -7.08
N GLU A 42 -17.60 -0.08 -6.03
CA GLU A 42 -17.19 1.27 -5.62
C GLU A 42 -15.73 1.33 -5.18
N LEU A 43 -15.20 0.26 -4.58
CA LEU A 43 -13.79 0.19 -4.18
C LEU A 43 -12.90 -0.09 -5.39
N VAL A 44 -13.33 -0.93 -6.32
CA VAL A 44 -12.64 -1.11 -7.61
C VAL A 44 -12.50 0.25 -8.32
N GLY A 45 -13.62 0.95 -8.55
CA GLY A 45 -13.58 2.24 -9.23
C GLY A 45 -12.79 3.31 -8.49
N LYS A 46 -12.84 3.32 -7.14
CA LYS A 46 -12.03 4.22 -6.32
C LYS A 46 -10.53 3.94 -6.50
N TRP A 47 -10.10 2.69 -6.35
CA TRP A 47 -8.68 2.33 -6.41
C TRP A 47 -8.11 2.45 -7.82
N GLU A 48 -8.86 2.09 -8.86
CA GLU A 48 -8.46 2.31 -10.26
C GLU A 48 -8.26 3.79 -10.56
N ARG A 49 -9.19 4.65 -10.13
CA ARG A 49 -9.04 6.11 -10.26
C ARG A 49 -7.77 6.59 -9.55
N GLN A 50 -7.59 6.23 -8.28
CA GLN A 50 -6.42 6.64 -7.48
C GLN A 50 -5.12 6.20 -8.14
N ALA A 51 -5.03 4.96 -8.61
CA ALA A 51 -3.86 4.41 -9.29
C ALA A 51 -3.56 5.09 -10.64
N SER A 52 -4.57 5.69 -11.28
CA SER A 52 -4.42 6.41 -12.55
C SER A 52 -3.99 7.88 -12.41
N LEU A 53 -4.09 8.45 -11.20
CA LEU A 53 -3.77 9.85 -10.94
C LEU A 53 -2.30 10.03 -10.55
N ALA A 54 -1.71 11.17 -10.91
CA ALA A 54 -0.46 11.59 -10.29
C ALA A 54 -0.69 11.97 -8.82
N PHE A 55 0.33 11.84 -7.97
CA PHE A 55 0.25 12.22 -6.55
C PHE A 55 -0.26 13.66 -6.33
N SER A 56 0.14 14.60 -7.19
CA SER A 56 -0.33 15.99 -7.13
C SER A 56 -1.82 16.15 -7.41
N GLU A 57 -2.44 15.19 -8.09
CA GLU A 57 -3.84 15.21 -8.49
C GLU A 57 -4.76 14.46 -7.50
N LEU A 58 -4.19 13.74 -6.55
CA LEU A 58 -4.92 13.09 -5.48
C LEU A 58 -5.64 14.09 -4.57
N GLY A 59 -6.69 13.66 -3.88
CA GLY A 59 -7.28 14.43 -2.79
C GLY A 59 -6.35 14.49 -1.57
N GLU A 60 -6.56 15.47 -0.68
CA GLU A 60 -5.68 15.64 0.50
C GLU A 60 -5.62 14.41 1.39
N LYS A 61 -6.77 13.75 1.63
CA LYS A 61 -6.83 12.51 2.41
C LYS A 61 -6.12 11.33 1.74
N GLU A 62 -6.11 11.31 0.41
CA GLU A 62 -5.47 10.25 -0.36
C GLU A 62 -3.95 10.44 -0.30
N ARG A 63 -3.47 11.67 -0.50
CA ARG A 63 -2.05 12.01 -0.28
C ARG A 63 -1.58 11.76 1.15
N GLU A 64 -2.42 12.06 2.14
CA GLU A 64 -2.07 11.78 3.54
C GLU A 64 -1.85 10.28 3.77
N SER A 65 -2.69 9.43 3.19
CA SER A 65 -2.49 7.98 3.24
C SER A 65 -1.15 7.56 2.64
N ASP A 66 -0.68 8.20 1.56
CA ASP A 66 0.63 7.91 0.98
C ASP A 66 1.77 8.41 1.86
N ARG A 67 1.63 9.61 2.45
CA ARG A 67 2.60 10.17 3.40
C ARG A 67 2.75 9.32 4.65
N GLU A 68 1.64 8.83 5.21
CA GLU A 68 1.67 7.90 6.34
C GLU A 68 2.46 6.62 6.03
N GLN A 69 2.45 6.14 4.77
CA GLN A 69 3.30 5.02 4.37
C GLN A 69 4.79 5.43 4.30
N VAL A 70 5.09 6.65 3.84
CA VAL A 70 6.46 7.19 3.80
C VAL A 70 7.04 7.36 5.21
N ASP A 71 6.26 7.92 6.13
CA ASP A 71 6.69 8.23 7.49
C ASP A 71 7.13 6.98 8.28
N ARG A 72 6.63 5.80 7.90
CA ARG A 72 7.05 4.52 8.51
C ARG A 72 8.50 4.16 8.22
N TYR A 73 9.03 4.53 7.05
CA TYR A 73 10.37 4.12 6.63
C TYR A 73 11.34 5.28 6.37
N LEU A 74 10.85 6.51 6.31
CA LEU A 74 11.70 7.69 6.17
C LEU A 74 12.80 7.78 7.26
N PRO A 75 12.53 7.47 8.55
CA PRO A 75 13.58 7.45 9.57
C PRO A 75 14.69 6.45 9.26
N PHE A 76 14.34 5.29 8.69
CA PHE A 76 15.32 4.28 8.28
C PHE A 76 16.21 4.81 7.15
N ILE A 77 15.63 5.48 6.15
CA ILE A 77 16.41 6.09 5.05
C ILE A 77 17.34 7.18 5.59
N VAL A 78 16.81 8.11 6.39
CA VAL A 78 17.59 9.22 6.98
C VAL A 78 18.79 8.70 7.77
N LYS A 79 18.57 7.69 8.61
CA LYS A 79 19.63 7.06 9.40
C LYS A 79 20.75 6.47 8.53
N ASN A 80 20.42 5.91 7.37
CA ASN A 80 21.37 5.16 6.53
C ASN A 80 22.02 5.99 5.40
N LEU A 81 21.53 7.20 5.12
CA LEU A 81 22.08 8.09 4.08
C LEU A 81 22.77 9.35 4.61
N ILE A 82 22.46 9.78 5.84
CA ILE A 82 23.02 11.00 6.45
C ILE A 82 24.11 10.65 7.50
N ALA A 83 24.40 9.36 7.69
CA ALA A 83 25.47 8.87 8.56
C ALA A 83 26.82 8.70 7.83
#